data_AF-A0A8S1H7Z1-F1
#
_entry.id   AF-A0A8S1H7Z1-F1
#
_cell.length_a   1.000
_cell.length_b   1.000
_cell.length_c   1.000
_cell.angle_alpha   90.00
_cell.angle_beta   90.00
_cell.angle_gamma   90.00
#
_symmetry.space_group_name_H-M   'P 1'
#
loop_
_entity.id
_entity.type
_entity.pdbx_description
1 polymer ?
#
loop_
_entity_poly.entity_id
_entity_poly.type
_entity_poly.pdbx_seq_one_letter_code
_entity_poly.pdbx_strand_id
1 'polypeptide(L)'
;MATSQMIFVAFHSTMSLTGMILNGTLIYLTLFHSPTAIKNYSTLILNFAFIDFSACIADFFVQQRLIPSGWSLIYMSSGRCRFFGPKACYIGYSVMLHFFAHSLWCLLISFSYRYYVLTRPAPSTRSLMTLLFIVYIPSFVQMVTFIFAQDPSEELVKILKERFPTYEIEGTMVTGTLDLSSFFCLFTLFHMTLPVTPIYITILVLRRKIINKLELNAEYMQKDTKVLHRQLLTALTYQAVIPSFFLLTVLTYAFGHITGYHSPWLEYATFSLILFIPVLSPISSLVFMVSVLQIIFIFFHTTVALSGCFLNALLFYLAFFHSPSSMKSYATLIMNFAVTDFLACLTDAFTEQRLIPADWALLYFSNGVCGFFGPRACYIGYSLMLHFFSHSLWSLLVSFVYRLYILHKRPPHTRTLLLIMLLVYTPSLFQCITFMGAQDPQKEVEAALFRKFPWYELNGATLTGTVDIRSFSALFTILHMTVPITPVYISILVIRRKIIKKLSNATAKMGNKTKAMHKQLLTALTYQAAIPSFFWFAVFSYSIGQFGIYNHEALEYVVFCSVVMIPVLSPLATLVFVRPYREKIKQFFSNRLTKNADTSPTSIAFSSGSKMPITT
;
A
#
# COMPACT_ATOMS: atom_id res chain seq x y z
N MET A 1 6.63 -32.06 -11.04
CA MET A 1 7.59 -30.94 -10.93
C MET A 1 6.90 -29.58 -10.93
N ALA A 2 5.67 -29.52 -11.45
CA ALA A 2 4.74 -28.38 -11.38
C ALA A 2 4.65 -27.58 -10.06
N THR A 3 4.72 -28.21 -8.88
CA THR A 3 4.53 -27.50 -7.60
C THR A 3 5.64 -26.48 -7.30
N SER A 4 6.91 -26.81 -7.56
CA SER A 4 8.03 -25.89 -7.29
C SER A 4 8.04 -24.71 -8.27
N GLN A 5 7.67 -24.95 -9.52
CA GLN A 5 7.51 -23.89 -10.53
C GLN A 5 6.37 -22.94 -10.18
N MET A 6 5.20 -23.45 -9.74
CA MET A 6 4.09 -22.60 -9.29
C MET A 6 4.47 -21.75 -8.08
N ILE A 7 5.16 -22.33 -7.09
CA ILE A 7 5.64 -21.61 -5.91
C ILE A 7 6.63 -20.51 -6.33
N PHE A 8 7.55 -20.82 -7.23
CA PHE A 8 8.53 -19.86 -7.75
C PHE A 8 7.87 -18.70 -8.51
N VAL A 9 6.96 -19.00 -9.43
CA VAL A 9 6.22 -17.98 -10.20
C VAL A 9 5.40 -17.08 -9.27
N ALA A 10 4.74 -17.66 -8.26
CA ALA A 10 4.00 -16.90 -7.28
C ALA A 10 4.92 -16.01 -6.43
N PHE A 11 6.07 -16.54 -6.00
CA PHE A 11 7.08 -15.80 -5.24
C PHE A 11 7.64 -14.62 -6.05
N HIS A 12 8.13 -14.86 -7.26
CA HIS A 12 8.66 -13.83 -8.15
C HIS A 12 7.61 -12.77 -8.48
N SER A 13 6.37 -13.17 -8.78
CA SER A 13 5.28 -12.23 -9.04
C SER A 13 4.99 -11.32 -7.84
N THR A 14 4.97 -11.90 -6.64
CA THR A 14 4.68 -11.17 -5.40
C THR A 14 5.81 -10.22 -5.03
N MET A 15 7.05 -10.71 -5.09
CA MET A 15 8.25 -9.92 -4.78
C MET A 15 8.44 -8.78 -5.78
N SER A 16 8.29 -9.05 -7.09
CA SER A 16 8.40 -8.03 -8.12
C SER A 16 7.29 -6.98 -8.04
N LEU A 17 6.04 -7.37 -7.73
CA LEU A 17 4.98 -6.39 -7.48
C LEU A 17 5.27 -5.52 -6.24
N THR A 18 5.74 -6.15 -5.16
CA THR A 18 6.11 -5.45 -3.93
C THR A 18 7.26 -4.47 -4.17
N GLY A 19 8.30 -4.91 -4.87
CA GLY A 19 9.45 -4.07 -5.24
C GLY A 19 9.05 -2.90 -6.15
N MET A 20 8.16 -3.12 -7.13
CA MET A 20 7.61 -2.03 -7.95
C MET A 20 6.85 -1.00 -7.11
N ILE A 21 6.01 -1.42 -6.16
CA ILE A 21 5.26 -0.51 -5.29
C ILE A 21 6.21 0.30 -4.39
N LEU A 22 7.17 -0.37 -3.72
CA LEU A 22 8.10 0.28 -2.81
C LEU A 22 9.02 1.27 -3.53
N ASN A 23 9.60 0.87 -4.66
CA ASN A 23 10.48 1.76 -5.43
C ASN A 23 9.71 2.86 -6.14
N GLY A 24 8.51 2.59 -6.67
CA GLY A 24 7.64 3.62 -7.24
C GLY A 24 7.24 4.68 -6.21
N THR A 25 6.96 4.25 -4.97
CA THR A 25 6.72 5.15 -3.83
C THR A 25 7.96 5.96 -3.52
N LEU A 26 9.14 5.33 -3.44
CA LEU A 26 10.40 6.03 -3.17
C LEU A 26 10.73 7.06 -4.26
N ILE A 27 10.49 6.76 -5.54
CA ILE A 27 10.64 7.71 -6.66
C ILE A 27 9.71 8.91 -6.46
N TYR A 28 8.42 8.67 -6.20
CA TYR A 28 7.44 9.74 -5.96
C TYR A 28 7.87 10.66 -4.81
N LEU A 29 8.22 10.09 -3.66
CA LEU A 29 8.64 10.86 -2.50
C LEU A 29 9.92 11.66 -2.76
N THR A 30 10.87 11.04 -3.45
CA THR A 30 12.14 11.69 -3.75
C THR A 30 11.93 12.89 -4.68
N LEU A 31 10.99 12.81 -5.62
CA LEU A 31 10.68 13.90 -6.55
C LEU A 31 9.88 15.04 -5.92
N PHE A 32 8.88 14.73 -5.10
CA PHE A 32 7.89 15.71 -4.64
C PHE A 32 8.05 16.16 -3.19
N HIS A 33 8.73 15.36 -2.35
CA HIS A 33 8.77 15.58 -0.90
C HIS A 33 10.20 15.58 -0.30
N SER A 34 11.26 15.49 -1.12
CA SER A 34 12.64 15.58 -0.61
C SER A 34 12.95 16.94 0.04
N PRO A 35 13.41 16.99 1.31
CA PRO A 35 13.89 18.22 1.91
C PRO A 35 15.12 18.79 1.18
N THR A 36 15.25 20.11 1.16
CA THR A 36 16.36 20.83 0.49
C THR A 36 17.73 20.42 1.03
N ALA A 37 17.82 20.03 2.32
CA ALA A 37 19.05 19.59 2.97
C ALA A 37 19.65 18.30 2.39
N ILE A 38 18.84 17.42 1.80
CA ILE A 38 19.30 16.15 1.21
C ILE A 38 19.27 16.14 -0.33
N LYS A 39 19.03 17.29 -0.97
CA LYS A 39 18.77 17.40 -2.41
C LYS A 39 19.83 16.75 -3.30
N ASN A 40 21.12 16.83 -2.93
CA ASN A 40 22.19 16.17 -3.69
C ASN A 40 22.20 14.65 -3.50
N TYR A 41 21.84 14.18 -2.31
CA TYR A 41 21.71 12.76 -2.02
C TYR A 41 20.44 12.15 -2.64
N SER A 42 19.36 12.94 -2.78
CA SER A 42 18.13 12.56 -3.49
C SER A 42 18.38 12.13 -4.94
N THR A 43 19.39 12.68 -5.63
CA THR A 43 19.77 12.23 -6.98
C THR A 43 20.24 10.77 -6.99
N LEU A 44 21.02 10.36 -5.99
CA LEU A 44 21.47 8.97 -5.85
C LEU A 44 20.31 8.04 -5.48
N ILE A 45 19.42 8.47 -4.56
CA ILE A 45 18.22 7.72 -4.18
C ILE A 45 17.31 7.50 -5.39
N LEU A 46 17.09 8.54 -6.20
CA LEU A 46 16.22 8.49 -7.36
C LEU A 46 16.75 7.51 -8.41
N ASN A 47 18.04 7.59 -8.74
CA ASN A 47 18.67 6.65 -9.67
C ASN A 47 18.54 5.21 -9.17
N PHE A 48 18.85 5.00 -7.89
CA PHE A 48 18.77 3.69 -7.27
C PHE A 48 17.35 3.10 -7.32
N ALA A 49 16.34 3.89 -6.94
CA ALA A 49 14.94 3.46 -6.95
C ALA A 49 14.45 3.16 -8.38
N PHE A 50 14.87 3.93 -9.39
CA PHE A 50 14.53 3.68 -10.79
C PHE A 50 15.10 2.36 -11.31
N ILE A 51 16.35 2.06 -10.94
CA ILE A 51 17.04 0.82 -11.35
C ILE A 51 16.38 -0.39 -10.70
N ASP A 52 16.10 -0.34 -9.41
CA ASP A 52 15.43 -1.43 -8.70
C ASP A 52 13.98 -1.63 -9.15
N PHE A 53 13.25 -0.55 -9.44
CA PHE A 53 11.92 -0.62 -10.06
C PHE A 53 11.97 -1.33 -11.42
N SER A 54 12.95 -0.97 -12.25
CA SER A 54 13.12 -1.56 -13.57
C SER A 54 13.58 -3.02 -13.50
N ALA A 55 14.40 -3.38 -12.51
CA ALA A 55 14.78 -4.77 -12.23
C ALA A 55 13.55 -5.63 -11.91
N CYS A 56 12.64 -5.14 -11.07
CA CYS A 56 11.39 -5.84 -10.75
C CYS A 56 10.47 -6.00 -11.97
N ILE A 57 10.41 -5.01 -12.86
CA ILE A 57 9.66 -5.13 -14.13
C ILE A 57 10.28 -6.23 -15.01
N ALA A 58 11.60 -6.22 -15.16
CA ALA A 58 12.32 -7.21 -15.97
C ALA A 58 12.16 -8.63 -15.41
N ASP A 59 12.26 -8.80 -14.09
CA ASP A 59 12.01 -10.08 -13.43
C ASP A 59 10.56 -10.55 -13.62
N PHE A 60 9.57 -9.67 -13.42
CA PHE A 60 8.16 -10.01 -13.65
C PHE A 60 7.89 -10.43 -15.10
N PHE A 61 8.59 -9.82 -16.06
CA PHE A 61 8.50 -10.16 -17.47
C PHE A 61 9.12 -11.52 -17.80
N VAL A 62 10.27 -11.87 -17.21
CA VAL A 62 11.06 -13.05 -17.59
C VAL A 62 10.82 -14.26 -16.67
N GLN A 63 10.86 -14.07 -15.35
CA GLN A 63 10.80 -15.12 -14.32
C GLN A 63 11.75 -16.29 -14.64
N GLN A 64 13.04 -16.02 -14.48
CA GLN A 64 14.11 -16.86 -15.01
C GLN A 64 14.50 -18.01 -14.07
N ARG A 65 14.70 -19.20 -14.63
CA ARG A 65 15.42 -20.33 -14.01
C ARG A 65 16.75 -20.52 -14.71
N LEU A 66 17.84 -20.73 -13.96
CA LEU A 66 19.19 -20.98 -14.49
C LEU A 66 19.58 -22.44 -14.24
N ILE A 67 19.95 -23.13 -15.31
CA ILE A 67 20.42 -24.52 -15.29
C ILE A 67 21.82 -24.55 -15.91
N PRO A 68 22.89 -24.57 -15.10
CA PRO A 68 24.24 -24.77 -15.63
C PRO A 68 24.37 -26.21 -16.16
N SER A 69 25.04 -26.44 -17.29
CA SER A 69 25.28 -27.80 -17.79
C SER A 69 26.62 -27.93 -18.50
N GLY A 70 27.68 -28.25 -17.76
CA GLY A 70 29.03 -28.29 -18.31
C GLY A 70 29.44 -26.93 -18.88
N TRP A 71 29.72 -26.86 -20.18
CA TRP A 71 30.11 -25.63 -20.87
C TRP A 71 28.94 -24.76 -21.34
N SER A 72 27.69 -25.19 -21.11
CA SER A 72 26.49 -24.43 -21.50
C SER A 72 25.70 -23.89 -20.30
N LEU A 73 24.99 -22.79 -20.53
CA LEU A 73 24.00 -22.22 -19.61
C LEU A 73 22.64 -22.27 -20.27
N ILE A 74 21.72 -23.02 -19.66
CA ILE A 74 20.35 -23.17 -20.14
C ILE A 74 19.41 -22.38 -19.22
N TYR A 75 18.51 -21.64 -19.85
CA TYR A 75 17.59 -20.70 -19.22
C TYR A 75 16.16 -21.14 -19.51
N MET A 76 15.35 -21.40 -18.48
CA MET A 76 13.91 -21.62 -18.62
C MET A 76 13.13 -20.42 -18.08
N SER A 77 12.46 -19.69 -18.96
CA SER A 77 11.67 -18.50 -18.60
C SER A 77 10.18 -18.87 -18.46
N SER A 78 9.57 -18.55 -17.31
CA SER A 78 8.14 -18.80 -17.05
C SER A 78 7.25 -17.56 -17.17
N GLY A 79 7.84 -16.38 -17.35
CA GLY A 79 7.15 -15.09 -17.33
C GLY A 79 6.38 -14.77 -18.61
N ARG A 80 5.92 -13.52 -18.71
CA ARG A 80 5.14 -13.00 -19.85
C ARG A 80 5.95 -12.94 -21.14
N CYS A 81 7.27 -12.95 -21.08
CA CYS A 81 8.14 -12.94 -22.25
C CYS A 81 7.86 -14.10 -23.22
N ARG A 82 7.36 -15.24 -22.73
CA ARG A 82 7.05 -16.43 -23.54
C ARG A 82 6.06 -16.16 -24.67
N PHE A 83 5.16 -15.18 -24.50
CA PHE A 83 4.19 -14.79 -25.52
C PHE A 83 4.80 -14.01 -26.68
N PHE A 84 6.03 -13.51 -26.52
CA PHE A 84 6.77 -12.73 -27.51
C PHE A 84 7.92 -13.50 -28.16
N GLY A 85 8.17 -14.74 -27.72
CA GLY A 85 9.18 -15.65 -28.29
C GLY A 85 10.53 -15.65 -27.55
N PRO A 86 11.46 -16.55 -27.96
CA PRO A 86 12.71 -16.80 -27.25
C PRO A 86 13.65 -15.58 -27.23
N LYS A 87 13.72 -14.82 -28.33
CA LYS A 87 14.54 -13.61 -28.40
C LYS A 87 14.07 -12.54 -27.41
N ALA A 88 12.76 -12.37 -27.23
CA ALA A 88 12.22 -11.43 -26.26
C ALA A 88 12.54 -11.84 -24.81
N CYS A 89 12.44 -13.14 -24.49
CA CYS A 89 12.85 -13.65 -23.18
C CYS A 89 14.33 -13.43 -22.90
N TYR A 90 15.20 -13.71 -23.87
CA TYR A 90 16.65 -13.57 -23.70
C TYR A 90 17.09 -12.10 -23.60
N ILE A 91 16.50 -11.19 -24.41
CA ILE A 91 16.71 -9.75 -24.26
C ILE A 91 16.24 -9.26 -22.89
N GLY A 92 15.04 -9.67 -22.47
CA GLY A 92 14.51 -9.33 -21.15
C GLY A 92 15.43 -9.80 -20.02
N TYR A 93 15.99 -11.01 -20.15
CA TYR A 93 16.96 -11.55 -19.21
C TYR A 93 18.27 -10.75 -19.18
N SER A 94 18.79 -10.34 -20.34
CA SER A 94 19.98 -9.47 -20.42
C SER A 94 19.75 -8.12 -19.73
N VAL A 95 18.58 -7.50 -19.98
CA VAL A 95 18.14 -6.25 -19.31
C VAL A 95 18.02 -6.45 -17.79
N MET A 96 17.50 -7.59 -17.35
CA MET A 96 17.40 -7.93 -15.93
C MET A 96 18.79 -8.00 -15.27
N LEU A 97 19.76 -8.69 -15.89
CA LEU A 97 21.14 -8.77 -15.39
C LEU A 97 21.81 -7.39 -15.32
N HIS A 98 21.59 -6.55 -16.33
CA HIS A 98 22.08 -5.17 -16.35
C HIS A 98 21.65 -4.39 -15.10
N PHE A 99 20.36 -4.43 -14.76
CA PHE A 99 19.86 -3.70 -13.59
C PHE A 99 20.41 -4.25 -12.28
N PHE A 100 20.53 -5.57 -12.13
CA PHE A 100 21.14 -6.16 -10.95
C PHE A 100 22.62 -5.78 -10.81
N ALA A 101 23.39 -5.86 -11.89
CA ALA A 101 24.79 -5.46 -11.87
C ALA A 101 24.95 -3.97 -11.51
N HIS A 102 24.13 -3.11 -12.11
CA HIS A 102 24.17 -1.68 -11.83
C HIS A 102 23.70 -1.33 -10.41
N SER A 103 22.71 -2.06 -9.87
CA SER A 103 22.26 -1.89 -8.48
C SER A 103 23.39 -2.17 -7.48
N LEU A 104 24.20 -3.21 -7.71
CA LEU A 104 25.39 -3.50 -6.88
C LEU A 104 26.39 -2.34 -6.87
N TRP A 105 26.68 -1.76 -8.04
CA TRP A 105 27.57 -0.61 -8.14
C TRP A 105 26.97 0.64 -7.48
N CYS A 106 25.66 0.86 -7.61
CA CYS A 106 24.97 1.98 -6.96
C CYS A 106 25.01 1.85 -5.43
N LEU A 107 24.90 0.64 -4.88
CA LEU A 107 25.07 0.40 -3.44
C LEU A 107 26.47 0.83 -2.97
N LEU A 108 27.52 0.46 -3.70
CA LEU A 108 28.89 0.89 -3.37
C LEU A 108 29.03 2.43 -3.41
N ILE A 109 28.50 3.08 -4.45
CA ILE A 109 28.53 4.54 -4.58
C ILE A 109 27.79 5.19 -3.40
N SER A 110 26.65 4.65 -2.99
CA SER A 110 25.87 5.18 -1.86
C SER A 110 26.68 5.19 -0.56
N PHE A 111 27.36 4.08 -0.23
CA PHE A 111 28.25 4.02 0.92
C PHE A 111 29.47 4.94 0.77
N SER A 112 30.05 5.01 -0.43
CA SER A 112 31.21 5.86 -0.72
C SER A 112 30.87 7.35 -0.57
N TYR A 113 29.71 7.77 -1.08
CA TYR A 113 29.18 9.12 -0.95
C TYR A 113 28.96 9.49 0.51
N ARG A 114 28.32 8.61 1.30
CA ARG A 114 28.08 8.86 2.72
C ARG A 114 29.38 9.04 3.49
N TYR A 115 30.39 8.21 3.23
CA TYR A 115 31.71 8.39 3.83
C TYR A 115 32.39 9.69 3.38
N TYR A 116 32.28 10.04 2.10
CA TYR A 116 32.85 11.28 1.55
C TYR A 116 32.29 12.52 2.24
N VAL A 117 30.96 12.64 2.37
CA VAL A 117 30.30 13.80 2.99
C VAL A 117 30.66 13.97 4.47
N LEU A 118 31.03 12.88 5.17
CA LEU A 118 31.51 12.95 6.56
C LEU A 118 32.94 13.48 6.71
N THR A 119 33.68 13.57 5.62
CA THR A 119 35.08 14.01 5.61
C THR A 119 35.31 15.26 4.78
N ARG A 120 34.42 15.56 3.83
CA ARG A 120 34.56 16.59 2.81
C ARG A 120 33.21 17.24 2.52
N PRO A 121 33.19 18.48 1.99
CA PRO A 121 31.94 19.12 1.56
C PRO A 121 31.23 18.27 0.49
N ALA A 122 29.89 18.28 0.51
CA ALA A 122 29.10 17.45 -0.40
C ALA A 122 29.38 17.79 -1.88
N PRO A 123 29.56 16.78 -2.75
CA PRO A 123 29.80 17.02 -4.17
C PRO A 123 28.56 17.60 -4.85
N SER A 124 28.78 18.35 -5.94
CA SER A 124 27.71 18.96 -6.72
C SER A 124 26.86 17.91 -7.44
N THR A 125 25.59 18.24 -7.73
CA THR A 125 24.68 17.37 -8.51
C THR A 125 25.27 16.99 -9.87
N ARG A 126 25.97 17.91 -10.55
CA ARG A 126 26.61 17.63 -11.85
C ARG A 126 27.69 16.57 -11.73
N SER A 127 28.54 16.67 -10.71
CA SER A 127 29.59 15.70 -10.43
C SER A 127 29.02 14.31 -10.14
N LEU A 128 27.90 14.25 -9.39
CA LEU A 128 27.21 12.99 -9.11
C LEU A 128 26.59 12.38 -10.38
N MET A 129 25.96 13.18 -11.23
CA MET A 129 25.40 12.69 -12.50
C MET A 129 26.48 12.15 -13.43
N THR A 130 27.64 12.81 -13.50
CA THR A 130 28.80 12.30 -14.25
C THR A 130 29.31 10.98 -13.68
N LEU A 131 29.41 10.85 -12.36
CA LEU A 131 29.81 9.59 -11.71
C LEU A 131 28.83 8.45 -12.02
N LEU A 132 27.52 8.70 -11.89
CA LEU A 132 26.49 7.72 -12.21
C LEU A 132 26.56 7.28 -13.67
N PHE A 133 26.76 8.22 -14.60
CA PHE A 133 26.93 7.91 -16.02
C PHE A 133 28.15 7.02 -16.28
N ILE A 134 29.30 7.34 -15.69
CA ILE A 134 30.53 6.54 -15.86
C ILE A 134 30.31 5.11 -15.36
N VAL A 135 29.66 4.95 -14.21
CA VAL A 135 29.44 3.63 -13.59
C VAL A 135 28.30 2.85 -14.25
N TYR A 136 27.46 3.50 -15.06
CA TYR A 136 26.45 2.86 -15.89
C TYR A 136 27.05 2.15 -17.12
N ILE A 137 28.16 2.65 -17.66
CA ILE A 137 28.75 2.14 -18.91
C ILE A 137 29.06 0.63 -18.85
N PRO A 138 29.75 0.08 -17.82
CA PRO A 138 30.11 -1.34 -17.81
C PRO A 138 28.89 -2.27 -17.82
N SER A 139 27.85 -1.97 -17.03
CA SER A 139 26.63 -2.77 -17.01
C SER A 139 25.86 -2.64 -18.33
N PHE A 140 25.88 -1.47 -18.98
CA PHE A 140 25.25 -1.30 -20.30
C PHE A 140 25.97 -2.09 -21.39
N VAL A 141 27.31 -2.05 -21.41
CA VAL A 141 28.11 -2.88 -22.32
C VAL A 141 27.78 -4.36 -22.11
N GLN A 142 27.70 -4.80 -20.85
CA GLN A 142 27.33 -6.18 -20.50
C GLN A 142 25.97 -6.57 -21.12
N MET A 143 24.97 -5.71 -20.98
CA MET A 143 23.64 -5.93 -21.56
C MET A 143 23.72 -6.14 -23.08
N VAL A 144 24.40 -5.23 -23.78
CA VAL A 144 24.49 -5.25 -25.25
C VAL A 144 25.27 -6.47 -25.72
N THR A 145 26.41 -6.78 -25.10
CA THR A 145 27.22 -7.93 -25.48
C THR A 145 26.48 -9.24 -25.25
N PHE A 146 25.75 -9.35 -24.14
CA PHE A 146 25.10 -10.61 -23.78
C PHE A 146 23.95 -10.96 -24.72
N ILE A 147 23.26 -9.99 -25.32
CA ILE A 147 22.21 -10.24 -26.32
C ILE A 147 22.73 -11.06 -27.51
N PHE A 148 24.02 -10.90 -27.86
CA PHE A 148 24.65 -11.65 -28.95
C PHE A 148 25.16 -13.04 -28.55
N ALA A 149 25.09 -13.41 -27.26
CA ALA A 149 25.46 -14.74 -26.77
C ALA A 149 24.34 -15.78 -26.92
N GLN A 150 23.20 -15.42 -27.51
CA GLN A 150 22.06 -16.33 -27.65
C GLN A 150 22.30 -17.38 -28.73
N ASP A 151 22.22 -18.65 -28.35
CA ASP A 151 22.25 -19.78 -29.27
C ASP A 151 20.84 -20.28 -29.65
N PRO A 152 20.70 -21.09 -30.72
CA PRO A 152 19.41 -21.62 -31.16
C PRO A 152 18.68 -22.42 -30.06
N SER A 153 17.44 -22.03 -29.76
CA SER A 153 16.61 -22.68 -28.73
C SER A 153 16.39 -24.18 -28.99
N GLU A 154 16.34 -24.61 -30.24
CA GLU A 154 16.12 -26.02 -30.61
C GLU A 154 17.24 -26.93 -30.11
N GLU A 155 18.50 -26.48 -30.25
CA GLU A 155 19.68 -27.20 -29.80
C GLU A 155 19.73 -27.27 -28.26
N LEU A 156 19.40 -26.16 -27.60
CA LEU A 156 19.32 -26.08 -26.13
C LEU A 156 18.24 -27.01 -25.57
N VAL A 157 17.07 -27.09 -26.22
CA VAL A 157 16.00 -28.02 -25.84
C VAL A 157 16.44 -29.46 -25.99
N LYS A 158 17.19 -29.79 -27.05
CA LYS A 158 17.74 -31.13 -27.26
C LYS A 158 18.69 -31.52 -26.12
N ILE A 159 19.65 -30.67 -25.81
CA ILE A 159 20.61 -30.89 -24.72
C ILE A 159 19.90 -31.01 -23.36
N LEU A 160 18.89 -30.16 -23.11
CA LEU A 160 18.12 -30.19 -21.87
C LEU A 160 17.36 -31.51 -21.70
N LYS A 161 16.70 -32.01 -22.77
CA LYS A 161 15.97 -33.29 -22.75
C LYS A 161 16.89 -34.49 -22.60
N GLU A 162 18.06 -34.46 -23.23
CA GLU A 162 19.06 -35.54 -23.14
C GLU A 162 19.65 -35.66 -21.73
N ARG A 163 19.97 -34.52 -21.08
CA ARG A 163 20.60 -34.51 -19.75
C ARG A 163 19.61 -34.56 -18.60
N PHE A 164 18.42 -33.97 -18.77
CA PHE A 164 17.42 -33.84 -17.72
C PHE A 164 16.03 -34.29 -18.23
N PRO A 165 15.86 -35.59 -18.54
CA PRO A 165 14.63 -36.10 -19.15
C PRO A 165 13.39 -35.95 -18.26
N THR A 166 13.59 -35.77 -16.95
CA THR A 166 12.52 -35.59 -15.97
C THR A 166 12.01 -34.15 -15.88
N TYR A 167 12.63 -33.19 -16.58
CA TYR A 167 12.28 -31.78 -16.48
C TYR A 167 11.07 -31.45 -17.38
N GLU A 168 10.00 -30.95 -16.77
CA GLU A 168 8.81 -30.46 -17.48
C GLU A 168 9.15 -29.14 -18.21
N ILE A 169 9.11 -29.14 -19.55
CA ILE A 169 9.38 -27.96 -20.39
C ILE A 169 8.07 -27.22 -20.75
N GLU A 170 6.92 -27.88 -20.62
CA GLU A 170 5.61 -27.33 -21.00
C GLU A 170 5.33 -25.99 -20.29
N GLY A 171 4.88 -25.00 -21.08
CA GLY A 171 4.58 -23.66 -20.58
C GLY A 171 5.80 -22.78 -20.28
N THR A 172 7.03 -23.23 -20.55
CA THR A 172 8.26 -22.44 -20.41
C THR A 172 8.92 -22.15 -21.75
N MET A 173 9.74 -21.10 -21.81
CA MET A 173 10.56 -20.76 -22.96
C MET A 173 12.02 -21.10 -22.67
N VAL A 174 12.65 -21.93 -23.50
CA VAL A 174 14.06 -22.33 -23.34
C VAL A 174 14.97 -21.43 -24.18
N THR A 175 15.95 -20.82 -23.53
CA THR A 175 17.00 -19.99 -24.15
C THR A 175 18.34 -20.32 -23.48
N GLY A 176 19.46 -19.76 -23.95
CA GLY A 176 20.76 -20.18 -23.43
C GLY A 176 21.95 -19.81 -24.28
N THR A 177 23.10 -20.25 -23.81
CA THR A 177 24.40 -20.13 -24.47
C THR A 177 25.14 -21.46 -24.32
N LEU A 178 25.68 -21.98 -25.42
CA LEU A 178 26.35 -23.27 -25.50
C LEU A 178 27.83 -23.20 -25.15
N ASP A 179 28.46 -22.05 -25.41
CA ASP A 179 29.88 -21.81 -25.17
C ASP A 179 30.11 -20.69 -24.13
N LEU A 180 30.39 -21.11 -22.90
CA LEU A 180 30.80 -20.24 -21.80
C LEU A 180 32.13 -19.50 -22.05
N SER A 181 33.00 -19.99 -22.94
CA SER A 181 34.29 -19.35 -23.27
C SER A 181 34.15 -18.20 -24.26
N SER A 182 33.00 -18.09 -24.93
CA SER A 182 32.69 -16.97 -25.82
C SER A 182 32.81 -15.65 -25.07
N PHE A 183 33.41 -14.64 -25.72
CA PHE A 183 33.60 -13.32 -25.12
C PHE A 183 32.28 -12.73 -24.59
N PHE A 184 31.18 -12.90 -25.33
CA PHE A 184 29.86 -12.38 -24.99
C PHE A 184 29.30 -12.96 -23.69
N CYS A 185 29.50 -14.26 -23.45
CA CYS A 185 29.07 -14.93 -22.23
C CYS A 185 30.06 -14.71 -21.09
N LEU A 186 31.36 -14.85 -21.35
CA LEU A 186 32.41 -14.74 -20.35
C LEU A 186 32.45 -13.35 -19.70
N PHE A 187 32.28 -12.29 -20.48
CA PHE A 187 32.20 -10.93 -19.95
C PHE A 187 31.04 -10.77 -18.97
N THR A 188 29.87 -11.31 -19.30
CA THR A 188 28.70 -11.28 -18.42
C THR A 188 28.93 -12.08 -17.15
N LEU A 189 29.49 -13.28 -17.27
CA LEU A 189 29.81 -14.13 -16.13
C LEU A 189 30.78 -13.42 -15.17
N PHE A 190 31.87 -12.87 -15.69
CA PHE A 190 32.85 -12.16 -14.88
C PHE A 190 32.27 -10.90 -14.25
N HIS A 191 31.52 -10.09 -15.00
CA HIS A 191 30.90 -8.88 -14.48
C HIS A 191 29.86 -9.16 -13.39
N MET A 192 29.12 -10.26 -13.47
CA MET A 192 28.11 -10.64 -12.48
C MET A 192 28.67 -11.36 -11.25
N THR A 193 29.88 -11.91 -11.32
CA THR A 193 30.44 -12.75 -10.25
C THR A 193 31.65 -12.13 -9.56
N LEU A 194 32.66 -11.69 -10.32
CA LEU A 194 33.94 -11.23 -9.76
C LEU A 194 33.82 -9.96 -8.89
N PRO A 195 33.02 -8.94 -9.26
CA PRO A 195 32.90 -7.73 -8.44
C PRO A 195 32.16 -7.94 -7.11
N VAL A 196 31.35 -8.99 -6.97
CA VAL A 196 30.45 -9.16 -5.80
C VAL A 196 31.21 -9.19 -4.48
N THR A 197 32.22 -10.05 -4.38
CA THR A 197 33.04 -10.21 -3.17
C THR A 197 33.83 -8.94 -2.82
N PRO A 198 34.64 -8.34 -3.71
CA PRO A 198 35.41 -7.13 -3.39
C PRO A 198 34.50 -5.93 -3.08
N ILE A 199 33.37 -5.78 -3.78
CA ILE A 199 32.39 -4.72 -3.47
C ILE A 199 31.79 -4.94 -2.08
N TYR A 200 31.39 -6.17 -1.74
CA TYR A 200 30.84 -6.46 -0.42
C TYR A 200 31.84 -6.17 0.71
N ILE A 201 33.09 -6.61 0.57
CA ILE A 201 34.16 -6.31 1.53
C ILE A 201 34.35 -4.79 1.65
N THR A 202 34.38 -4.08 0.53
CA THR A 202 34.53 -2.62 0.52
C THR A 202 33.38 -1.93 1.25
N ILE A 203 32.12 -2.37 1.06
CA ILE A 203 30.95 -1.85 1.77
C ILE A 203 31.08 -2.09 3.28
N LEU A 204 31.53 -3.27 3.72
CA LEU A 204 31.74 -3.56 5.14
C LEU A 204 32.84 -2.67 5.75
N VAL A 205 33.94 -2.44 5.02
CA VAL A 205 35.02 -1.54 5.44
C VAL A 205 34.53 -0.10 5.52
N LEU A 206 33.81 0.38 4.50
CA LEU A 206 33.22 1.72 4.48
C LEU A 206 32.22 1.90 5.61
N ARG A 207 31.35 0.91 5.88
CA ARG A 207 30.45 0.91 7.03
C ARG A 207 31.22 1.11 8.32
N ARG A 208 32.26 0.30 8.58
CA ARG A 208 33.06 0.42 9.82
C ARG A 208 33.70 1.80 9.93
N LYS A 209 34.24 2.34 8.84
CA LYS A 209 34.81 3.70 8.82
C LYS A 209 33.76 4.79 9.09
N ILE A 210 32.56 4.66 8.52
CA ILE A 210 31.45 5.59 8.74
C ILE A 210 31.02 5.56 10.21
N ILE A 211 30.82 4.37 10.78
CA ILE A 211 30.42 4.20 12.19
C ILE A 211 31.46 4.84 13.11
N ASN A 212 32.73 4.46 12.97
CA ASN A 212 33.81 5.01 13.80
C ASN A 212 33.89 6.54 13.71
N LYS A 213 33.77 7.10 12.49
CA LYS A 213 33.86 8.56 12.29
C LYS A 213 32.69 9.28 12.95
N LEU A 214 31.51 8.69 12.88
CA LEU A 214 30.34 9.28 13.50
C LEU A 214 30.36 9.15 15.04
N GLU A 215 30.83 8.02 15.59
CA GLU A 215 31.00 7.82 17.04
C GLU A 215 32.03 8.81 17.61
N LEU A 216 33.16 9.02 16.92
CA LEU A 216 34.17 10.03 17.31
C LEU A 216 33.61 11.45 17.36
N ASN A 217 32.68 11.77 16.46
CA ASN A 217 32.05 13.08 16.42
C ASN A 217 30.83 13.19 17.36
N ALA A 218 30.37 12.08 17.95
CA ALA A 218 29.15 12.03 18.76
C ALA A 218 29.27 12.78 20.10
N GLU A 219 30.49 12.98 20.61
CA GLU A 219 30.75 13.76 21.84
C GLU A 219 30.59 15.28 21.64
N TYR A 220 30.82 15.77 20.41
CA TYR A 220 30.76 17.20 20.07
C TYR A 220 29.46 17.61 19.36
N MET A 221 28.54 16.66 19.15
CA MET A 221 27.30 16.89 18.41
C MET A 221 26.16 17.42 19.29
N GLN A 222 25.40 18.38 18.75
CA GLN A 222 24.11 18.77 19.32
C GLN A 222 23.15 17.58 19.37
N LYS A 223 22.20 17.64 20.32
CA LYS A 223 21.30 16.54 20.66
C LYS A 223 20.47 16.05 19.46
N ASP A 224 20.07 16.96 18.57
CA ASP A 224 19.30 16.66 17.35
C ASP A 224 20.16 15.93 16.30
N THR A 225 21.43 16.32 16.17
CA THR A 225 22.40 15.64 15.30
C THR A 225 22.66 14.21 15.79
N LYS A 226 22.59 13.95 17.10
CA LYS A 226 22.77 12.62 17.69
C LYS A 226 21.61 11.66 17.39
N VAL A 227 20.38 12.16 17.29
CA VAL A 227 19.21 11.35 16.90
C VAL A 227 19.27 10.98 15.43
N LEU A 228 19.55 11.96 14.55
CA LEU A 228 19.80 11.72 13.12
C LEU A 228 20.93 10.70 12.93
N HIS A 229 21.99 10.81 13.74
CA HIS A 229 23.10 9.89 13.73
C HIS A 229 22.68 8.44 14.08
N ARG A 230 21.83 8.24 15.09
CA ARG A 230 21.31 6.91 15.46
C ARG A 230 20.43 6.29 14.36
N GLN A 231 19.65 7.11 13.67
CA GLN A 231 18.85 6.66 12.52
C GLN A 231 19.73 6.27 11.33
N LEU A 232 20.77 7.06 11.02
CA LEU A 232 21.80 6.73 10.02
C LEU A 232 22.48 5.39 10.30
N LEU A 233 22.89 5.14 11.55
CA LEU A 233 23.56 3.90 11.96
C LEU A 233 22.68 2.66 11.78
N THR A 234 21.39 2.78 12.11
CA THR A 234 20.41 1.69 11.94
C THR A 234 20.22 1.38 10.45
N ALA A 235 20.02 2.41 9.63
CA ALA A 235 19.84 2.25 8.17
C ALA A 235 21.09 1.67 7.49
N LEU A 236 22.29 2.11 7.88
CA LEU A 236 23.57 1.59 7.38
C LEU A 236 23.76 0.10 7.71
N THR A 237 23.31 -0.33 8.88
CA THR A 237 23.39 -1.73 9.30
C THR A 237 22.48 -2.60 8.44
N TYR A 238 21.25 -2.13 8.17
CA TYR A 238 20.34 -2.83 7.29
C TYR A 238 20.85 -2.89 5.83
N GLN A 239 21.33 -1.76 5.28
CA GLN A 239 21.83 -1.70 3.91
C GLN A 239 23.08 -2.56 3.69
N ALA A 240 23.93 -2.73 4.70
CA ALA A 240 25.13 -3.55 4.59
C ALA A 240 24.82 -5.07 4.52
N VAL A 241 23.61 -5.49 4.91
CA VAL A 241 23.17 -6.89 4.74
C VAL A 241 22.73 -7.16 3.30
N ILE A 242 22.25 -6.15 2.57
CA ILE A 242 21.68 -6.32 1.22
C ILE A 242 22.66 -7.00 0.23
N PRO A 243 23.96 -6.62 0.16
CA PRO A 243 24.89 -7.29 -0.75
C PRO A 243 25.19 -8.75 -0.41
N SER A 244 24.83 -9.24 0.78
CA SER A 244 24.97 -10.67 1.12
C SER A 244 24.09 -11.55 0.23
N PHE A 245 22.97 -11.04 -0.28
CA PHE A 245 22.12 -11.74 -1.25
C PHE A 245 22.81 -11.92 -2.60
N PHE A 246 23.59 -10.94 -3.07
CA PHE A 246 24.45 -11.11 -4.26
C PHE A 246 25.49 -12.21 -4.02
N LEU A 247 26.16 -12.18 -2.85
CA LEU A 247 27.16 -13.19 -2.52
C LEU A 247 26.55 -14.60 -2.47
N LEU A 248 25.41 -14.76 -1.79
CA LEU A 248 24.72 -16.04 -1.70
C LEU A 248 24.29 -16.55 -3.08
N THR A 249 23.89 -15.64 -3.98
CA THR A 249 23.55 -15.98 -5.37
C THR A 249 24.74 -16.52 -6.17
N VAL A 250 25.91 -15.86 -6.05
CA VAL A 250 27.14 -16.35 -6.68
C VAL A 250 27.55 -17.70 -6.10
N LEU A 251 27.38 -17.90 -4.79
CA LEU A 251 27.66 -19.18 -4.13
C LEU A 251 26.70 -20.29 -4.58
N THR A 252 25.40 -20.03 -4.72
CA THR A 252 24.44 -21.03 -5.23
C THR A 252 24.75 -21.42 -6.67
N TYR A 253 25.10 -20.44 -7.50
CA TYR A 253 25.54 -20.69 -8.88
C TYR A 253 26.83 -21.52 -8.92
N ALA A 254 27.86 -21.11 -8.18
CA ALA A 254 29.14 -21.80 -8.15
C ALA A 254 29.01 -23.23 -7.61
N PHE A 255 28.20 -23.42 -6.56
CA PHE A 255 27.90 -24.74 -6.01
C PHE A 255 27.26 -25.66 -7.05
N GLY A 256 26.20 -25.21 -7.73
CA GLY A 256 25.54 -26.00 -8.77
C GLY A 256 26.47 -26.31 -9.96
N HIS A 257 27.28 -25.34 -10.38
CA HIS A 257 28.18 -25.50 -11.52
C HIS A 257 29.39 -26.41 -11.23
N ILE A 258 30.05 -26.24 -10.07
CA ILE A 258 31.26 -27.01 -9.70
C ILE A 258 30.92 -28.45 -9.31
N THR A 259 29.86 -28.63 -8.51
CA THR A 259 29.49 -29.97 -8.01
C THR A 259 28.68 -30.77 -9.03
N GLY A 260 28.11 -30.12 -10.05
CA GLY A 260 27.14 -30.72 -10.95
C GLY A 260 25.83 -31.12 -10.26
N TYR A 261 25.55 -30.59 -9.06
CA TYR A 261 24.31 -30.88 -8.33
C TYR A 261 23.15 -30.07 -8.92
N HIS A 262 22.14 -30.79 -9.41
CA HIS A 262 20.94 -30.22 -10.01
C HIS A 262 19.70 -30.49 -9.15
N SER A 263 19.09 -29.41 -8.68
CA SER A 263 17.75 -29.46 -8.09
C SER A 263 16.97 -28.23 -8.51
N PRO A 264 15.65 -28.34 -8.76
CA PRO A 264 14.84 -27.17 -9.12
C PRO A 264 14.96 -26.04 -8.09
N TRP A 265 15.00 -26.38 -6.79
CA TRP A 265 15.13 -25.40 -5.72
C TRP A 265 16.44 -24.61 -5.79
N LEU A 266 17.57 -25.25 -6.06
CA LEU A 266 18.87 -24.58 -6.20
C LEU A 266 18.91 -23.66 -7.44
N GLU A 267 18.37 -24.14 -8.56
CA GLU A 267 18.34 -23.42 -9.84
C GLU A 267 17.45 -22.17 -9.77
N TYR A 268 16.31 -22.28 -9.08
CA TYR A 268 15.42 -21.16 -8.77
C TYR A 268 16.00 -20.21 -7.71
N ALA A 269 16.76 -20.72 -6.74
CA ALA A 269 17.32 -19.91 -5.66
C ALA A 269 18.22 -18.78 -6.17
N THR A 270 18.99 -19.02 -7.25
CA THR A 270 19.92 -18.02 -7.83
C THR A 270 19.22 -16.67 -8.08
N PHE A 271 18.08 -16.65 -8.79
CA PHE A 271 17.36 -15.39 -9.02
C PHE A 271 16.42 -15.01 -7.88
N SER A 272 15.91 -15.99 -7.12
CA SER A 272 15.05 -15.70 -5.96
C SER A 272 15.80 -14.87 -4.90
N LEU A 273 17.08 -15.19 -4.69
CA LEU A 273 17.94 -14.50 -3.72
C LEU A 273 18.26 -13.07 -4.15
N ILE A 274 18.63 -12.88 -5.43
CA ILE A 274 18.90 -11.55 -5.96
C ILE A 274 17.65 -10.64 -5.91
N LEU A 275 16.45 -11.19 -6.05
CA LEU A 275 15.20 -10.42 -6.03
C LEU A 275 14.88 -9.76 -4.67
N PHE A 276 15.50 -10.22 -3.58
CA PHE A 276 15.38 -9.53 -2.29
C PHE A 276 16.00 -8.13 -2.31
N ILE A 277 17.03 -7.89 -3.13
CA ILE A 277 17.73 -6.60 -3.17
C ILE A 277 16.80 -5.45 -3.54
N PRO A 278 16.08 -5.48 -4.68
CA PRO A 278 15.19 -4.39 -5.06
C PRO A 278 13.98 -4.23 -4.13
N VAL A 279 13.65 -5.23 -3.31
CA VAL A 279 12.59 -5.12 -2.29
C VAL A 279 13.10 -4.50 -0.99
N LEU A 280 14.27 -4.91 -0.51
CA LEU A 280 14.80 -4.48 0.78
C LEU A 280 15.47 -3.10 0.69
N SER A 281 16.10 -2.79 -0.44
CA SER A 281 16.83 -1.53 -0.58
C SER A 281 15.97 -0.26 -0.47
N PRO A 282 14.78 -0.13 -1.10
CA PRO A 282 13.93 1.03 -0.88
C PRO A 282 13.47 1.16 0.57
N ILE A 283 13.25 0.05 1.28
CA ILE A 283 12.83 0.07 2.71
C ILE A 283 13.87 0.81 3.55
N SER A 284 15.16 0.56 3.31
CA SER A 284 16.23 1.23 4.04
C SER A 284 16.29 2.75 3.80
N SER A 285 16.00 3.19 2.58
CA SER A 285 16.00 4.61 2.20
C SER A 285 14.73 5.31 2.69
N LEU A 286 13.60 4.60 2.67
CA LEU A 286 12.34 5.03 3.28
C LEU A 286 12.52 5.22 4.78
N VAL A 287 13.13 4.26 5.49
CA VAL A 287 13.42 4.34 6.94
C VAL A 287 14.28 5.56 7.30
N PHE A 288 15.22 5.95 6.44
CA PHE A 288 16.06 7.15 6.64
C PHE A 288 15.29 8.47 6.44
N MET A 289 14.19 8.49 5.69
CA MET A 289 13.43 9.72 5.41
C MET A 289 12.47 10.15 6.52
N VAL A 290 12.51 9.53 7.73
CA VAL A 290 11.69 9.88 8.93
C VAL A 290 10.17 9.96 8.66
N SER A 291 9.70 9.44 7.53
CA SER A 291 8.32 9.63 7.09
C SER A 291 7.65 8.34 6.64
N VAL A 292 8.26 7.15 6.72
CA VAL A 292 7.58 5.92 6.27
C VAL A 292 6.25 5.72 6.97
N LEU A 293 6.23 5.95 8.28
CA LEU A 293 5.03 5.82 9.06
C LEU A 293 4.00 6.89 8.66
N GLN A 294 4.42 8.15 8.55
CA GLN A 294 3.61 9.26 8.06
C GLN A 294 3.07 9.01 6.64
N ILE A 295 3.88 8.52 5.72
CA ILE A 295 3.54 8.21 4.33
C ILE A 295 2.61 7.01 4.26
N ILE A 296 2.87 5.94 5.04
CA ILE A 296 1.97 4.79 5.14
C ILE A 296 0.60 5.27 5.60
N PHE A 297 0.55 6.14 6.61
CA PHE A 297 -0.70 6.66 7.13
C PHE A 297 -1.38 7.66 6.20
N ILE A 298 -0.64 8.54 5.53
CA ILE A 298 -1.15 9.42 4.47
C ILE A 298 -1.75 8.57 3.35
N PHE A 299 -0.98 7.62 2.81
CA PHE A 299 -1.45 6.71 1.76
C PHE A 299 -2.69 5.92 2.21
N PHE A 300 -2.70 5.44 3.45
CA PHE A 300 -3.86 4.77 4.04
C PHE A 300 -5.08 5.71 4.09
N HIS A 301 -4.93 6.92 4.64
CA HIS A 301 -5.98 7.92 4.71
C HIS A 301 -6.53 8.26 3.32
N THR A 302 -5.66 8.62 2.37
CA THR A 302 -6.06 8.96 1.01
C THR A 302 -6.82 7.79 0.34
N THR A 303 -6.31 6.56 0.42
CA THR A 303 -6.93 5.41 -0.25
C THR A 303 -8.27 5.02 0.36
N VAL A 304 -8.36 4.99 1.70
CA VAL A 304 -9.59 4.66 2.43
C VAL A 304 -10.64 5.76 2.23
N ALA A 305 -10.24 7.03 2.31
CA ALA A 305 -11.13 8.17 2.11
C ALA A 305 -11.70 8.22 0.67
N LEU A 306 -10.87 8.07 -0.37
CA LEU A 306 -11.34 8.02 -1.76
C LEU A 306 -12.30 6.84 -2.00
N SER A 307 -11.97 5.68 -1.44
CA SER A 307 -12.84 4.50 -1.49
C SER A 307 -14.18 4.75 -0.80
N GLY A 308 -14.16 5.40 0.36
CA GLY A 308 -15.35 5.78 1.11
C GLY A 308 -16.22 6.81 0.38
N CYS A 309 -15.62 7.84 -0.21
CA CYS A 309 -16.33 8.80 -1.06
C CYS A 309 -17.02 8.10 -2.23
N PHE A 310 -16.31 7.21 -2.94
CA PHE A 310 -16.88 6.46 -4.05
C PHE A 310 -18.05 5.56 -3.63
N LEU A 311 -17.86 4.75 -2.58
CA LEU A 311 -18.88 3.79 -2.10
C LEU A 311 -20.13 4.51 -1.59
N ASN A 312 -19.97 5.63 -0.87
CA ASN A 312 -21.09 6.41 -0.36
C ASN A 312 -21.83 7.16 -1.47
N ALA A 313 -21.12 7.72 -2.46
CA ALA A 313 -21.76 8.32 -3.64
C ALA A 313 -22.59 7.29 -4.43
N LEU A 314 -22.05 6.08 -4.62
CA LEU A 314 -22.76 4.96 -5.24
C LEU A 314 -23.99 4.55 -4.41
N LEU A 315 -23.84 4.43 -3.09
CA LEU A 315 -24.95 4.10 -2.21
C LEU A 315 -26.05 5.15 -2.25
N PHE A 316 -25.70 6.44 -2.25
CA PHE A 316 -26.65 7.53 -2.38
C PHE A 316 -27.43 7.44 -3.69
N TYR A 317 -26.73 7.26 -4.82
CA TYR A 317 -27.36 7.08 -6.13
C TYR A 317 -28.35 5.91 -6.15
N LEU A 318 -27.97 4.75 -5.62
CA LEU A 318 -28.85 3.59 -5.55
C LEU A 318 -30.03 3.80 -4.61
N ALA A 319 -29.81 4.43 -3.45
CA ALA A 319 -30.87 4.71 -2.50
C ALA A 319 -31.88 5.72 -3.05
N PHE A 320 -31.43 6.73 -3.81
CA PHE A 320 -32.30 7.75 -4.39
C PHE A 320 -33.11 7.21 -5.57
N PHE A 321 -32.46 6.59 -6.56
CA PHE A 321 -33.09 6.20 -7.82
C PHE A 321 -33.67 4.78 -7.83
N HIS A 322 -33.14 3.87 -7.02
CA HIS A 322 -33.42 2.42 -7.14
C HIS A 322 -34.06 1.81 -5.89
N SER A 323 -34.48 2.62 -4.92
CA SER A 323 -35.22 2.13 -3.74
C SER A 323 -36.68 1.81 -4.07
N PRO A 324 -37.17 0.59 -3.78
CA PRO A 324 -38.59 0.27 -3.97
C PRO A 324 -39.49 1.04 -2.99
N SER A 325 -40.74 1.25 -3.40
CA SER A 325 -41.76 2.02 -2.65
C SER A 325 -41.94 1.54 -1.21
N SER A 326 -41.83 0.24 -0.96
CA SER A 326 -41.95 -0.39 0.36
C SER A 326 -40.83 -0.03 1.36
N MET A 327 -39.71 0.52 0.89
CA MET A 327 -38.57 0.89 1.73
C MET A 327 -38.19 2.38 1.64
N LYS A 328 -39.04 3.24 1.06
CA LYS A 328 -38.78 4.68 0.93
C LYS A 328 -38.43 5.40 2.24
N SER A 329 -39.15 5.11 3.33
CA SER A 329 -38.84 5.70 4.65
C SER A 329 -37.46 5.28 5.17
N TYR A 330 -37.08 4.03 4.93
CA TYR A 330 -35.76 3.51 5.32
C TYR A 330 -34.65 3.99 4.38
N ALA A 331 -34.96 4.18 3.09
CA ALA A 331 -34.04 4.78 2.12
C ALA A 331 -33.67 6.21 2.49
N THR A 332 -34.58 6.96 3.14
CA THR A 332 -34.28 8.31 3.68
C THR A 332 -33.15 8.25 4.71
N LEU A 333 -33.18 7.26 5.62
CA LEU A 333 -32.09 7.05 6.57
C LEU A 333 -30.79 6.63 5.87
N ILE A 334 -30.86 5.73 4.87
CA ILE A 334 -29.69 5.31 4.09
C ILE A 334 -29.04 6.50 3.37
N MET A 335 -29.85 7.39 2.78
CA MET A 335 -29.33 8.59 2.12
C MET A 335 -28.65 9.52 3.12
N ASN A 336 -29.19 9.70 4.33
CA ASN A 336 -28.54 10.49 5.39
C ASN A 336 -27.17 9.93 5.75
N PHE A 337 -27.04 8.60 5.92
CA PHE A 337 -25.74 7.95 6.13
C PHE A 337 -24.80 8.19 4.97
N ALA A 338 -25.25 7.96 3.74
CA ALA A 338 -24.41 8.09 2.57
C ALA A 338 -23.85 9.52 2.44
N VAL A 339 -24.66 10.55 2.72
CA VAL A 339 -24.18 11.95 2.73
C VAL A 339 -23.20 12.19 3.88
N THR A 340 -23.54 11.76 5.09
CA THR A 340 -22.70 11.98 6.28
C THR A 340 -21.35 11.28 6.15
N ASP A 341 -21.34 10.00 5.76
CA ASP A 341 -20.14 9.19 5.60
C ASP A 341 -19.31 9.66 4.39
N PHE A 342 -19.95 10.14 3.30
CA PHE A 342 -19.24 10.79 2.18
C PHE A 342 -18.50 12.04 2.65
N LEU A 343 -19.17 12.92 3.40
CA LEU A 343 -18.58 14.16 3.88
C LEU A 343 -17.49 13.89 4.92
N ALA A 344 -17.65 12.87 5.78
CA ALA A 344 -16.60 12.42 6.70
C ALA A 344 -15.32 12.04 5.95
N CYS A 345 -15.43 11.19 4.92
CA CYS A 345 -14.29 10.81 4.07
C CYS A 345 -13.69 12.01 3.33
N LEU A 346 -14.53 12.91 2.81
CA LEU A 346 -14.06 14.11 2.12
C LEU A 346 -13.25 15.02 3.06
N THR A 347 -13.73 15.23 4.28
CA THR A 347 -13.02 16.02 5.30
C THR A 347 -11.76 15.32 5.80
N ASP A 348 -11.77 13.99 5.90
CA ASP A 348 -10.58 13.21 6.26
C ASP A 348 -9.49 13.35 5.19
N ALA A 349 -9.81 13.19 3.91
CA ALA A 349 -8.88 13.44 2.80
C ALA A 349 -8.40 14.90 2.74
N PHE A 350 -9.24 15.85 3.16
CA PHE A 350 -8.88 17.26 3.22
C PHE A 350 -7.87 17.54 4.35
N THR A 351 -8.00 16.91 5.51
CA THR A 351 -7.17 17.20 6.69
C THR A 351 -6.00 16.25 6.94
N GLU A 352 -6.17 14.95 6.69
CA GLU A 352 -5.25 13.85 7.02
C GLU A 352 -4.62 14.02 8.42
N GLN A 353 -5.46 13.88 9.43
CA GLN A 353 -5.18 14.33 10.78
C GLN A 353 -4.33 13.34 11.60
N ARG A 354 -3.28 13.86 12.25
CA ARG A 354 -2.52 13.19 13.34
C ARG A 354 -2.84 13.89 14.67
N LEU A 355 -3.16 13.10 15.71
CA LEU A 355 -3.51 13.61 17.05
C LEU A 355 -2.38 13.40 18.04
N ILE A 356 -1.87 14.47 18.64
CA ILE A 356 -0.82 14.41 19.65
C ILE A 356 -1.35 14.99 20.97
N PRO A 357 -1.65 14.13 21.96
CA PRO A 357 -1.94 14.59 23.31
C PRO A 357 -0.65 15.03 24.03
N ALA A 358 -0.64 16.26 24.55
CA ALA A 358 0.51 16.86 25.23
C ALA A 358 0.08 17.50 26.56
N ASP A 359 -0.03 16.68 27.61
CA ASP A 359 -0.54 17.08 28.92
C ASP A 359 -1.96 17.66 28.82
N TRP A 360 -2.12 18.98 29.04
CA TRP A 360 -3.37 19.72 28.92
C TRP A 360 -3.61 20.29 27.52
N ALA A 361 -2.65 20.14 26.61
CA ALA A 361 -2.78 20.58 25.22
C ALA A 361 -3.14 19.40 24.32
N LEU A 362 -4.00 19.65 23.32
CA LEU A 362 -4.20 18.76 22.19
C LEU A 362 -3.66 19.42 20.93
N LEU A 363 -2.70 18.74 20.31
CA LEU A 363 -1.98 19.22 19.14
C LEU A 363 -2.37 18.38 17.93
N TYR A 364 -2.47 19.04 16.79
CA TYR A 364 -3.07 18.50 15.58
C TYR A 364 -2.11 18.79 14.41
N PHE A 365 -1.53 17.74 13.84
CA PHE A 365 -0.77 17.83 12.58
C PHE A 365 -1.68 17.45 11.42
N SER A 366 -1.96 18.39 10.53
CA SER A 366 -2.75 18.15 9.33
C SER A 366 -1.83 18.03 8.12
N ASN A 367 -1.84 16.87 7.46
CA ASN A 367 -1.01 16.56 6.29
C ASN A 367 -1.75 16.74 4.95
N GLY A 368 -3.06 16.92 4.99
CA GLY A 368 -3.90 16.96 3.80
C GLY A 368 -3.86 18.29 3.05
N VAL A 369 -4.70 18.38 2.01
CA VAL A 369 -4.82 19.54 1.11
C VAL A 369 -5.17 20.84 1.84
N CYS A 370 -5.73 20.75 3.06
CA CYS A 370 -6.05 21.92 3.89
C CYS A 370 -4.84 22.82 4.15
N GLY A 371 -3.61 22.27 4.15
CA GLY A 371 -2.39 23.04 4.42
C GLY A 371 -2.17 24.18 3.42
N PHE A 372 -2.63 24.03 2.18
CA PHE A 372 -2.56 25.08 1.16
C PHE A 372 -3.48 26.27 1.46
N PHE A 373 -4.55 26.06 2.23
CA PHE A 373 -5.51 27.10 2.63
C PHE A 373 -5.19 27.70 4.01
N GLY A 374 -4.19 27.14 4.71
CA GLY A 374 -3.68 27.63 5.98
C GLY A 374 -4.28 26.96 7.23
N PRO A 375 -3.74 27.28 8.43
CA PRO A 375 -4.07 26.60 9.69
C PRO A 375 -5.56 26.65 10.05
N ARG A 376 -6.22 27.77 9.76
CA ARG A 376 -7.64 27.94 10.07
C ARG A 376 -8.53 27.01 9.26
N ALA A 377 -8.21 26.81 7.98
CA ALA A 377 -8.93 25.89 7.11
C ALA A 377 -8.76 24.44 7.57
N CYS A 378 -7.54 24.02 7.94
CA CYS A 378 -7.30 22.70 8.52
C CYS A 378 -8.11 22.46 9.78
N TYR A 379 -8.12 23.42 10.70
CA TYR A 379 -8.85 23.29 11.96
C TYR A 379 -10.37 23.26 11.78
N ILE A 380 -10.92 24.05 10.84
CA ILE A 380 -12.34 23.99 10.46
C ILE A 380 -12.68 22.63 9.83
N GLY A 381 -11.83 22.15 8.91
CA GLY A 381 -11.97 20.82 8.30
C GLY A 381 -11.97 19.71 9.35
N TYR A 382 -11.10 19.82 10.36
CA TYR A 382 -11.02 18.88 11.46
C TYR A 382 -12.28 18.90 12.33
N SER A 383 -12.81 20.09 12.65
CA SER A 383 -14.08 20.21 13.37
C SER A 383 -15.27 19.60 12.61
N LEU A 384 -15.33 19.81 11.29
CA LEU A 384 -16.34 19.20 10.42
C LEU A 384 -16.20 17.67 10.37
N MET A 385 -14.97 17.16 10.32
CA MET A 385 -14.70 15.72 10.34
C MET A 385 -15.24 15.07 11.63
N LEU A 386 -14.96 15.67 12.80
CA LEU A 386 -15.49 15.19 14.09
C LEU A 386 -17.03 15.23 14.14
N HIS A 387 -17.61 16.29 13.57
CA HIS A 387 -19.05 16.43 13.44
C HIS A 387 -19.68 15.27 12.65
N PHE A 388 -19.13 14.93 11.47
CA PHE A 388 -19.67 13.83 10.66
C PHE A 388 -19.48 12.47 11.34
N PHE A 389 -18.35 12.23 12.01
CA PHE A 389 -18.15 10.98 12.75
C PHE A 389 -19.14 10.82 13.91
N SER A 390 -19.33 11.86 14.71
CA SER A 390 -20.31 11.81 15.81
C SER A 390 -21.75 11.68 15.29
N HIS A 391 -22.11 12.41 14.23
CA HIS A 391 -23.42 12.30 13.62
C HIS A 391 -23.68 10.90 13.02
N SER A 392 -22.66 10.28 12.42
CA SER A 392 -22.74 8.91 11.89
C SER A 392 -23.01 7.89 13.00
N LEU A 393 -22.34 8.01 14.15
CA LEU A 393 -22.58 7.14 15.32
C LEU A 393 -24.02 7.22 15.82
N TRP A 394 -24.54 8.43 16.01
CA TRP A 394 -25.92 8.62 16.46
C TRP A 394 -26.94 8.18 15.41
N SER A 395 -26.69 8.47 14.14
CA SER A 395 -27.51 8.00 13.03
C SER A 395 -27.61 6.47 13.02
N LEU A 396 -26.49 5.77 13.28
CA LEU A 396 -26.45 4.31 13.35
C LEU A 396 -27.38 3.78 14.45
N LEU A 397 -27.35 4.37 15.63
CA LEU A 397 -28.28 4.02 16.70
C LEU A 397 -29.74 4.22 16.27
N VAL A 398 -30.07 5.36 15.67
CA VAL A 398 -31.42 5.66 15.15
C VAL A 398 -31.86 4.62 14.13
N SER A 399 -30.97 4.17 13.25
CA SER A 399 -31.25 3.11 12.27
C SER A 399 -31.62 1.79 12.94
N PHE A 400 -30.92 1.39 14.00
CA PHE A 400 -31.26 0.20 14.78
C PHE A 400 -32.60 0.36 15.52
N VAL A 401 -32.85 1.53 16.13
CA VAL A 401 -34.12 1.85 16.79
C VAL A 401 -35.28 1.80 15.79
N TYR A 402 -35.12 2.42 14.62
CA TYR A 402 -36.10 2.39 13.55
C TYR A 402 -36.41 0.96 13.11
N ARG A 403 -35.39 0.12 12.89
CA ARG A 403 -35.58 -1.28 12.53
C ARG A 403 -36.33 -2.08 13.61
N LEU A 404 -36.08 -1.82 14.89
CA LEU A 404 -36.84 -2.45 15.98
C LEU A 404 -38.29 -1.93 16.02
N TYR A 405 -38.50 -0.65 15.74
CA TYR A 405 -39.81 0.00 15.77
C TYR A 405 -40.76 -0.56 14.70
N ILE A 406 -40.29 -0.67 13.45
CA ILE A 406 -41.12 -1.18 12.34
C ILE A 406 -41.54 -2.65 12.51
N LEU A 407 -40.87 -3.40 13.39
CA LEU A 407 -41.25 -4.78 13.75
C LEU A 407 -42.41 -4.84 14.76
N HIS A 408 -42.71 -3.72 15.43
CA HIS A 408 -43.77 -3.63 16.43
C HIS A 408 -44.94 -2.75 15.96
N LYS A 409 -44.65 -1.70 15.18
CA LYS A 409 -45.61 -0.67 14.77
C LYS A 409 -45.49 -0.39 13.26
N ARG A 410 -46.51 0.27 12.70
CA ARG A 410 -46.47 0.77 11.31
C ARG A 410 -45.31 1.75 11.13
N PRO A 411 -44.68 1.81 9.94
CA PRO A 411 -43.55 2.70 9.71
C PRO A 411 -43.93 4.16 9.95
N PRO A 412 -43.08 4.94 10.64
CA PRO A 412 -43.34 6.35 10.89
C PRO A 412 -43.35 7.14 9.57
N HIS A 413 -44.09 8.24 9.57
CA HIS A 413 -44.17 9.13 8.41
C HIS A 413 -42.82 9.83 8.17
N THR A 414 -42.51 10.15 6.91
CA THR A 414 -41.22 10.76 6.53
C THR A 414 -40.93 12.06 7.29
N ARG A 415 -41.96 12.89 7.55
CA ARG A 415 -41.83 14.12 8.34
C ARG A 415 -41.34 13.86 9.78
N THR A 416 -41.87 12.82 10.43
CA THR A 416 -41.44 12.43 11.77
C THR A 416 -39.99 11.96 11.78
N LEU A 417 -39.56 11.21 10.76
CA LEU A 417 -38.16 10.80 10.62
C LEU A 417 -37.22 11.99 10.40
N LEU A 418 -37.61 12.96 9.58
CA LEU A 418 -36.85 14.18 9.36
C LEU A 418 -36.67 14.98 10.67
N LEU A 419 -37.72 15.11 11.48
CA LEU A 419 -37.63 15.77 12.80
C LEU A 419 -36.70 15.02 13.77
N ILE A 420 -36.76 13.68 13.79
CA ILE A 420 -35.83 12.87 14.61
C ILE A 420 -34.39 13.06 14.15
N MET A 421 -34.14 13.05 12.83
CA MET A 421 -32.79 13.27 12.28
C MET A 421 -32.27 14.68 12.63
N LEU A 422 -33.12 15.70 12.55
CA LEU A 422 -32.75 17.07 12.93
C LEU A 422 -32.39 17.17 14.43
N LEU A 423 -33.18 16.53 15.30
CA LEU A 423 -32.91 16.52 16.75
C LEU A 423 -31.61 15.76 17.10
N VAL A 424 -31.30 14.71 16.36
CA VAL A 424 -30.06 13.95 16.54
C VAL A 424 -28.84 14.67 15.92
N TYR A 425 -29.07 15.56 14.96
CA TYR A 425 -28.03 16.40 14.36
C TYR A 425 -27.55 17.53 15.28
N THR A 426 -28.43 18.06 16.14
CA THR A 426 -28.16 19.21 17.00
C THR A 426 -26.90 19.09 17.88
N PRO A 427 -26.67 17.98 18.63
CA PRO A 427 -25.47 17.85 19.48
C PRO A 427 -24.17 17.88 18.68
N SER A 428 -24.12 17.16 17.55
CA SER A 428 -22.96 17.17 16.65
C SER A 428 -22.74 18.53 16.00
N LEU A 429 -23.80 19.26 15.63
CA LEU A 429 -23.65 20.61 15.07
C LEU A 429 -23.13 21.59 16.14
N PHE A 430 -23.65 21.50 17.35
CA PHE A 430 -23.19 22.32 18.47
C PHE A 430 -21.70 22.06 18.76
N GLN A 431 -21.26 20.78 18.77
CA GLN A 431 -19.84 20.43 18.85
C GLN A 431 -19.03 21.10 17.73
N CYS A 432 -19.51 21.02 16.49
CA CYS A 432 -18.82 21.61 15.34
C CYS A 432 -18.57 23.12 15.52
N ILE A 433 -19.64 23.87 15.83
CA ILE A 433 -19.60 25.34 15.97
C ILE A 433 -18.70 25.75 17.14
N THR A 434 -18.89 25.12 18.30
CA THR A 434 -18.11 25.44 19.51
C THR A 434 -16.63 25.10 19.33
N PHE A 435 -16.33 23.95 18.73
CA PHE A 435 -14.95 23.52 18.53
C PHE A 435 -14.23 24.36 17.50
N MET A 436 -14.89 24.86 16.44
CA MET A 436 -14.27 25.81 15.52
C MET A 436 -13.70 27.05 16.24
N GLY A 437 -14.30 27.47 17.37
CA GLY A 437 -13.82 28.59 18.18
C GLY A 437 -12.64 28.27 19.12
N ALA A 438 -12.24 27.00 19.25
CA ALA A 438 -11.28 26.54 20.26
C ALA A 438 -9.81 26.53 19.80
N GLN A 439 -9.51 27.08 18.62
CA GLN A 439 -8.16 27.12 18.08
C GLN A 439 -7.35 28.21 18.76
N ASP A 440 -6.22 27.84 19.35
CA ASP A 440 -5.30 28.78 19.99
C ASP A 440 -4.25 29.33 19.01
N PRO A 441 -3.60 30.46 19.34
CA PRO A 441 -2.55 31.04 18.50
C PRO A 441 -1.42 30.05 18.23
N GLN A 442 -0.95 30.00 16.98
CA GLN A 442 0.07 29.05 16.53
C GLN A 442 1.33 29.06 17.41
N LYS A 443 1.79 30.23 17.85
CA LYS A 443 2.98 30.35 18.73
C LYS A 443 2.83 29.60 20.05
N GLU A 444 1.62 29.62 20.63
CA GLU A 444 1.35 28.93 21.91
C GLU A 444 1.28 27.42 21.70
N VAL A 445 0.68 27.00 20.59
CA VAL A 445 0.61 25.58 20.17
C VAL A 445 2.00 25.02 19.90
N GLU A 446 2.85 25.75 19.19
CA GLU A 446 4.26 25.39 18.94
C GLU A 446 5.04 25.31 20.26
N ALA A 447 4.88 26.29 21.16
CA ALA A 447 5.51 26.26 22.47
C ALA A 447 5.08 25.04 23.29
N ALA A 448 3.79 24.69 23.27
CA ALA A 448 3.27 23.50 23.95
C ALA A 448 3.86 22.20 23.35
N LEU A 449 4.00 22.12 22.02
CA LEU A 449 4.63 20.99 21.34
C LEU A 449 6.09 20.84 21.78
N PHE A 450 6.91 21.87 21.59
CA PHE A 450 8.36 21.78 21.85
C PHE A 450 8.70 21.62 23.33
N ARG A 451 7.82 22.07 24.24
CA ARG A 451 7.95 21.80 25.67
C ARG A 451 7.88 20.31 26.00
N LYS A 452 6.99 19.57 25.34
CA LYS A 452 6.74 18.14 25.62
C LYS A 452 7.53 17.20 24.71
N PHE A 453 7.64 17.56 23.43
CA PHE A 453 8.23 16.78 22.35
C PHE A 453 9.23 17.65 21.57
N PRO A 454 10.38 18.01 22.16
CA PRO A 454 11.38 18.88 21.52
C PRO A 454 12.00 18.28 20.24
N TRP A 455 11.82 16.96 20.02
CA TRP A 455 12.33 16.22 18.87
C TRP A 455 11.35 16.11 17.69
N TYR A 456 10.15 16.72 17.76
CA TYR A 456 9.20 16.70 16.64
C TYR A 456 9.55 17.81 15.64
N GLU A 457 9.67 17.46 14.36
CA GLU A 457 9.92 18.43 13.28
C GLU A 457 8.61 18.88 12.64
N LEU A 458 8.46 20.18 12.38
CA LEU A 458 7.31 20.79 11.70
C LEU A 458 7.43 20.71 10.17
N ASN A 459 7.88 19.58 9.63
CA ASN A 459 8.17 19.46 8.20
C ASN A 459 6.88 19.26 7.40
N GLY A 460 6.45 20.29 6.67
CA GLY A 460 5.44 20.22 5.62
C GLY A 460 3.99 20.01 6.07
N ALA A 461 3.76 19.76 7.35
CA ALA A 461 2.43 19.60 7.96
C ALA A 461 1.98 20.90 8.65
N THR A 462 0.68 21.15 8.64
CA THR A 462 0.12 22.34 9.29
C THR A 462 -0.19 22.01 10.75
N LEU A 463 0.52 22.66 11.68
CA LEU A 463 0.29 22.51 13.12
C LEU A 463 -0.84 23.42 13.59
N THR A 464 -1.82 22.83 14.27
CA THR A 464 -2.89 23.53 14.99
C THR A 464 -3.11 22.88 16.35
N GLY A 465 -3.89 23.49 17.23
CA GLY A 465 -4.10 22.92 18.55
C GLY A 465 -5.01 23.75 19.46
N THR A 466 -5.30 23.15 20.61
CA THR A 466 -5.93 23.78 21.75
C THR A 466 -5.06 23.51 22.98
N VAL A 467 -4.51 24.56 23.60
CA VAL A 467 -3.50 24.45 24.66
C VAL A 467 -4.10 24.11 26.03
N ASP A 468 -5.39 24.38 26.23
CA ASP A 468 -6.14 23.98 27.43
C ASP A 468 -7.42 23.20 27.08
N ILE A 469 -7.35 21.88 27.21
CA ILE A 469 -8.49 20.97 27.02
C ILE A 469 -9.62 21.18 28.03
N ARG A 470 -9.40 21.91 29.13
CA ARG A 470 -10.45 22.20 30.12
C ARG A 470 -11.35 23.35 29.68
N SER A 471 -10.96 24.08 28.63
CA SER A 471 -11.85 25.04 27.99
C SER A 471 -13.16 24.36 27.58
N PHE A 472 -14.29 25.07 27.72
CA PHE A 472 -15.61 24.47 27.50
C PHE A 472 -15.72 23.80 26.12
N SER A 473 -15.24 24.46 25.06
CA SER A 473 -15.31 23.92 23.70
C SER A 473 -14.48 22.64 23.51
N ALA A 474 -13.24 22.60 24.04
CA ALA A 474 -12.39 21.42 23.92
C ALA A 474 -12.92 20.27 24.79
N LEU A 475 -13.28 20.55 26.04
CA LEU A 475 -13.80 19.56 26.98
C LEU A 475 -15.11 18.95 26.47
N PHE A 476 -16.03 19.79 25.99
CA PHE A 476 -17.28 19.33 25.39
C PHE A 476 -17.02 18.41 24.20
N THR A 477 -16.09 18.78 23.32
CA THR A 477 -15.73 17.98 22.14
C THR A 477 -15.13 16.63 22.55
N ILE A 478 -14.19 16.61 23.49
CA ILE A 478 -13.58 15.38 24.01
C ILE A 478 -14.66 14.48 24.63
N LEU A 479 -15.51 15.02 25.50
CA LEU A 479 -16.58 14.24 26.13
C LEU A 479 -17.58 13.72 25.11
N HIS A 480 -18.00 14.54 24.14
CA HIS A 480 -18.93 14.14 23.09
C HIS A 480 -18.35 13.08 22.15
N MET A 481 -17.03 13.10 21.91
CA MET A 481 -16.36 12.11 21.05
C MET A 481 -15.93 10.85 21.79
N THR A 482 -15.99 10.80 23.12
CA THR A 482 -15.53 9.63 23.91
C THR A 482 -16.65 8.97 24.69
N VAL A 483 -17.43 9.74 25.47
CA VAL A 483 -18.43 9.22 26.41
C VAL A 483 -19.60 8.51 25.72
N PRO A 484 -20.19 9.01 24.62
CA PRO A 484 -21.31 8.35 23.96
C PRO A 484 -21.00 6.99 23.32
N ILE A 485 -19.73 6.70 22.99
CA ILE A 485 -19.36 5.49 22.23
C ILE A 485 -19.82 4.22 22.95
N THR A 486 -19.49 4.09 24.24
CA THR A 486 -19.85 2.92 25.06
C THR A 486 -21.36 2.72 25.20
N PRO A 487 -22.17 3.69 25.69
CA PRO A 487 -23.60 3.52 25.85
C PRO A 487 -24.33 3.33 24.51
N VAL A 488 -23.89 4.00 23.44
CA VAL A 488 -24.48 3.81 22.11
C VAL A 488 -24.19 2.40 21.60
N TYR A 489 -22.96 1.91 21.74
CA TYR A 489 -22.58 0.55 21.32
C TYR A 489 -23.36 -0.52 22.09
N ILE A 490 -23.46 -0.40 23.42
CA ILE A 490 -24.26 -1.31 24.25
C ILE A 490 -25.73 -1.28 23.80
N SER A 491 -26.28 -0.09 23.54
CA SER A 491 -27.65 0.06 23.05
C SER A 491 -27.86 -0.64 21.71
N ILE A 492 -26.93 -0.51 20.76
CA ILE A 492 -26.97 -1.21 19.47
C ILE A 492 -26.96 -2.73 19.68
N LEU A 493 -26.10 -3.26 20.55
CA LEU A 493 -26.03 -4.69 20.84
C LEU A 493 -27.30 -5.22 21.49
N VAL A 494 -27.89 -4.48 22.44
CA VAL A 494 -29.16 -4.82 23.10
C VAL A 494 -30.30 -4.80 22.08
N ILE A 495 -30.40 -3.75 21.27
CA ILE A 495 -31.42 -3.63 20.23
C ILE A 495 -31.26 -4.75 19.19
N ARG A 496 -30.03 -5.06 18.77
CA ARG A 496 -29.75 -6.20 17.88
C ARG A 496 -30.27 -7.51 18.46
N ARG A 497 -29.99 -7.80 19.74
CA ARG A 497 -30.51 -9.01 20.42
C ARG A 497 -32.04 -9.04 20.39
N LYS A 498 -32.71 -7.91 20.65
CA LYS A 498 -34.18 -7.80 20.58
C LYS A 498 -34.71 -8.02 19.17
N ILE A 499 -34.08 -7.43 18.15
CA ILE A 499 -34.42 -7.63 16.73
C ILE A 499 -34.29 -9.12 16.40
N ILE A 500 -33.14 -9.75 16.64
CA ILE A 500 -32.89 -11.18 16.34
C ILE A 500 -33.93 -12.08 17.02
N LYS A 501 -34.20 -11.88 18.32
CA LYS A 501 -35.17 -12.70 19.06
C LYS A 501 -36.57 -12.61 18.45
N LYS A 502 -37.02 -11.39 18.13
CA LYS A 502 -38.35 -11.17 17.52
C LYS A 502 -38.43 -11.78 16.13
N LEU A 503 -37.36 -11.61 15.34
CA LEU A 503 -37.24 -12.13 13.99
C LEU A 503 -37.24 -13.68 13.98
N SER A 504 -36.48 -14.31 14.87
CA SER A 504 -36.47 -15.77 15.04
C SER A 504 -37.84 -16.33 15.39
N ASN A 505 -38.57 -15.68 16.32
CA ASN A 505 -39.92 -16.11 16.69
C ASN A 505 -40.92 -15.97 15.53
N ALA A 506 -40.74 -14.96 14.66
CA ALA A 506 -41.57 -14.78 13.48
C ALA A 506 -41.22 -15.78 12.36
N THR A 507 -39.97 -16.27 12.30
CA THR A 507 -39.50 -17.24 11.29
C THR A 507 -40.26 -18.55 11.31
N ALA A 508 -40.76 -18.99 12.48
CA ALA A 508 -41.58 -20.19 12.60
C ALA A 508 -42.93 -20.11 11.85
N LYS A 509 -43.38 -18.90 11.50
CA LYS A 509 -44.67 -18.64 10.83
C LYS A 509 -44.52 -18.18 9.38
N MET A 510 -43.31 -18.27 8.79
CA MET A 510 -42.99 -17.67 7.49
C MET A 510 -42.61 -18.70 6.42
N GLY A 511 -43.04 -18.46 5.17
CA GLY A 511 -42.65 -19.26 4.00
C GLY A 511 -41.16 -19.13 3.64
N ASN A 512 -40.64 -20.08 2.85
CA ASN A 512 -39.20 -20.24 2.55
C ASN A 512 -38.54 -19.00 1.91
N LYS A 513 -39.23 -18.30 1.00
CA LYS A 513 -38.73 -17.07 0.37
C LYS A 513 -38.56 -15.93 1.39
N THR A 514 -39.50 -15.81 2.32
CA THR A 514 -39.48 -14.83 3.42
C THR A 514 -38.38 -15.17 4.43
N LYS A 515 -38.17 -16.46 4.73
CA LYS A 515 -37.10 -16.97 5.60
C LYS A 515 -35.69 -16.71 5.04
N ALA A 516 -35.50 -16.82 3.73
CA ALA A 516 -34.22 -16.51 3.09
C ALA A 516 -33.89 -15.00 3.13
N MET A 517 -34.87 -14.13 2.84
CA MET A 517 -34.74 -12.67 2.98
C MET A 517 -34.41 -12.29 4.44
N HIS A 518 -35.05 -12.98 5.38
CA HIS A 518 -34.86 -12.78 6.82
C HIS A 518 -33.43 -13.10 7.27
N LYS A 519 -32.85 -14.23 6.82
CA LYS A 519 -31.46 -14.60 7.11
C LYS A 519 -30.48 -13.54 6.59
N GLN A 520 -30.72 -12.99 5.40
CA GLN A 520 -29.86 -11.95 4.81
C GLN A 520 -29.88 -10.65 5.64
N LEU A 521 -31.05 -10.22 6.11
CA LEU A 521 -31.18 -9.05 6.98
C LEU A 521 -30.46 -9.24 8.33
N LEU A 522 -30.55 -10.43 8.92
CA LEU A 522 -29.86 -10.77 10.18
C LEU A 522 -28.34 -10.78 10.04
N THR A 523 -27.81 -11.24 8.90
CA THR A 523 -26.37 -11.16 8.60
C THR A 523 -25.93 -9.71 8.47
N ALA A 524 -26.65 -8.87 7.71
CA ALA A 524 -26.35 -7.44 7.55
C ALA A 524 -26.29 -6.69 8.88
N LEU A 525 -27.28 -6.94 9.75
CA LEU A 525 -27.38 -6.38 11.11
C LEU A 525 -26.18 -6.77 11.98
N THR A 526 -25.64 -7.97 11.80
CA THR A 526 -24.49 -8.45 12.57
C THR A 526 -23.21 -7.73 12.15
N TYR A 527 -23.00 -7.55 10.84
CA TYR A 527 -21.88 -6.76 10.33
C TYR A 527 -21.98 -5.29 10.80
N GLN A 528 -23.14 -4.66 10.65
CA GLN A 528 -23.32 -3.25 11.04
C GLN A 528 -23.20 -3.00 12.54
N ALA A 529 -23.57 -3.99 13.37
CA ALA A 529 -23.39 -3.88 14.81
C ALA A 529 -21.93 -4.01 15.26
N ALA A 530 -21.03 -4.54 14.42
CA ALA A 530 -19.60 -4.60 14.72
C ALA A 530 -18.86 -3.29 14.39
N ILE A 531 -19.36 -2.51 13.42
CA ILE A 531 -18.69 -1.29 12.92
C ILE A 531 -18.33 -0.29 14.05
N PRO A 532 -19.18 -0.04 15.07
CA PRO A 532 -18.81 0.92 16.12
C PRO A 532 -17.65 0.50 17.01
N SER A 533 -17.16 -0.75 16.94
CA SER A 533 -15.95 -1.15 17.68
C SER A 533 -14.71 -0.36 17.23
N PHE A 534 -14.70 0.16 16.00
CA PHE A 534 -13.61 1.00 15.51
C PHE A 534 -13.47 2.32 16.28
N PHE A 535 -14.58 2.87 16.81
CA PHE A 535 -14.53 4.02 17.72
C PHE A 535 -13.79 3.69 19.02
N TRP A 536 -13.89 2.46 19.52
CA TRP A 536 -13.17 2.05 20.72
C TRP A 536 -11.65 2.02 20.50
N PHE A 537 -11.18 1.51 19.35
CA PHE A 537 -9.75 1.56 19.04
C PHE A 537 -9.22 3.00 19.07
N ALA A 538 -9.98 3.96 18.53
CA ALA A 538 -9.63 5.37 18.58
C ALA A 538 -9.59 5.93 20.01
N VAL A 539 -10.61 5.65 20.83
CA VAL A 539 -10.67 6.10 22.23
C VAL A 539 -9.55 5.49 23.06
N PHE A 540 -9.24 4.21 22.89
CA PHE A 540 -8.14 3.56 23.60
C PHE A 540 -6.80 4.17 23.21
N SER A 541 -6.57 4.36 21.91
CA SER A 541 -5.35 4.98 21.39
C SER A 541 -5.15 6.40 21.95
N TYR A 542 -6.22 7.21 21.91
CA TYR A 542 -6.25 8.54 22.52
C TYR A 542 -5.98 8.50 24.02
N SER A 543 -6.65 7.61 24.76
CA SER A 543 -6.53 7.52 26.23
C SER A 543 -5.11 7.12 26.66
N ILE A 544 -4.48 6.16 25.96
CA ILE A 544 -3.11 5.73 26.24
C ILE A 544 -2.13 6.91 26.12
N GLY A 545 -2.29 7.73 25.07
CA GLY A 545 -1.49 8.94 24.87
C GLY A 545 -1.81 10.04 25.90
N GLN A 546 -3.09 10.31 26.13
CA GLN A 546 -3.56 11.38 27.02
C GLN A 546 -3.16 11.15 28.49
N PHE A 547 -3.17 9.90 28.96
CA PHE A 547 -2.70 9.56 30.31
C PHE A 547 -1.18 9.39 30.40
N GLY A 548 -0.44 9.57 29.31
CA GLY A 548 1.01 9.46 29.27
C GLY A 548 1.55 8.05 29.52
N ILE A 549 0.74 7.00 29.30
CA ILE A 549 1.13 5.60 29.52
C ILE A 549 2.17 5.19 28.48
N TYR A 550 1.93 5.53 27.21
CA TYR A 550 2.83 5.25 26.10
C TYR A 550 2.64 6.28 24.98
N ASN A 551 3.73 6.90 24.55
CA ASN A 551 3.73 7.89 23.46
C ASN A 551 4.61 7.37 22.32
N HIS A 552 3.98 7.16 21.17
CA HIS A 552 4.65 6.73 19.94
C HIS A 552 3.86 7.26 18.75
N GLU A 553 4.55 7.67 17.70
CA GLU A 553 3.94 8.28 16.51
C GLU A 553 2.85 7.39 15.89
N ALA A 554 3.05 6.07 15.87
CA ALA A 554 2.05 5.13 15.35
C ALA A 554 0.71 5.20 16.11
N LEU A 555 0.76 5.38 17.43
CA LEU A 555 -0.42 5.49 18.28
C LEU A 555 -1.22 6.78 17.97
N GLU A 556 -0.52 7.85 17.63
CA GLU A 556 -1.11 9.15 17.28
C GLU A 556 -1.91 9.09 15.97
N TYR A 557 -1.42 8.32 14.99
CA TYR A 557 -2.13 8.08 13.71
C TYR A 557 -3.28 7.07 13.84
N VAL A 558 -3.13 6.04 14.68
CA VAL A 558 -4.14 4.98 14.88
C VAL A 558 -5.51 5.54 15.28
N VAL A 559 -5.55 6.69 15.96
CA VAL A 559 -6.80 7.36 16.36
C VAL A 559 -7.73 7.56 15.16
N PHE A 560 -7.27 8.28 14.14
CA PHE A 560 -8.12 8.60 12.98
C PHE A 560 -8.13 7.50 11.93
N CYS A 561 -7.04 6.73 11.80
CA CYS A 561 -7.02 5.53 10.95
C CYS A 561 -8.09 4.50 11.35
N SER A 562 -8.40 4.38 12.63
CA SER A 562 -9.45 3.48 13.10
C SER A 562 -10.85 3.99 12.71
N VAL A 563 -11.11 5.28 12.91
CA VAL A 563 -12.45 5.86 12.70
C VAL A 563 -12.80 5.98 11.21
N VAL A 564 -11.83 6.30 10.34
CA VAL A 564 -12.07 6.44 8.88
C VAL A 564 -12.55 5.14 8.22
N MET A 565 -12.28 3.98 8.81
CA MET A 565 -12.80 2.70 8.32
C MET A 565 -14.34 2.60 8.39
N ILE A 566 -14.98 3.34 9.29
CA ILE A 566 -16.42 3.28 9.54
C ILE A 566 -17.22 3.71 8.30
N PRO A 567 -16.99 4.92 7.73
CA PRO A 567 -17.57 5.35 6.47
C PRO A 567 -17.37 4.43 5.25
N VAL A 568 -16.39 3.51 5.29
CA VAL A 568 -16.16 2.54 4.21
C VAL A 568 -16.94 1.25 4.44
N LEU A 569 -16.90 0.72 5.67
CA LEU A 569 -17.56 -0.53 6.03
C LEU A 569 -19.09 -0.40 6.05
N SER A 570 -19.61 0.77 6.45
CA SER A 570 -21.04 1.10 6.51
C SER A 570 -21.75 0.95 5.15
N PRO A 571 -21.33 1.65 4.08
CA PRO A 571 -21.95 1.52 2.77
C PRO A 571 -21.68 0.15 2.16
N LEU A 572 -20.49 -0.43 2.36
CA LEU A 572 -20.16 -1.75 1.84
C LEU A 572 -21.11 -2.83 2.37
N ALA A 573 -21.38 -2.82 3.69
CA ALA A 573 -22.37 -3.73 4.29
C ALA A 573 -23.75 -3.55 3.65
N THR A 574 -24.16 -2.29 3.40
CA THR A 574 -25.46 -2.01 2.77
C THR A 574 -25.50 -2.49 1.32
N LEU A 575 -24.47 -2.23 0.51
CA LEU A 575 -24.40 -2.64 -0.89
C LEU A 575 -24.36 -4.16 -1.07
N VAL A 576 -23.67 -4.89 -0.18
CA VAL A 576 -23.52 -6.35 -0.26
C VAL A 576 -24.79 -7.08 0.22
N PHE A 577 -25.41 -6.61 1.30
CA PHE A 577 -26.49 -7.35 1.95
C PHE A 577 -27.90 -6.89 1.55
N VAL A 578 -28.09 -5.65 1.07
CA VAL A 578 -29.41 -5.17 0.62
C VAL A 578 -29.66 -5.61 -0.83
N ARG A 579 -30.57 -6.59 -0.96
CA ARG A 579 -30.84 -7.30 -2.21
C ARG A 579 -31.15 -6.39 -3.42
N PRO A 580 -32.06 -5.39 -3.35
CA PRO A 580 -32.34 -4.52 -4.50
C PRO A 580 -31.11 -3.80 -5.06
N TYR A 581 -30.20 -3.36 -4.19
CA TYR A 581 -28.98 -2.68 -4.58
C TYR A 581 -27.98 -3.64 -5.21
N ARG A 582 -27.76 -4.80 -4.58
CA ARG A 582 -26.88 -5.85 -5.11
C ARG A 582 -27.33 -6.35 -6.48
N GLU A 583 -28.62 -6.57 -6.68
CA GLU A 583 -29.16 -7.03 -7.97
C GLU A 583 -28.94 -5.99 -9.07
N LYS A 584 -29.11 -4.70 -8.77
CA LYS A 584 -28.83 -3.62 -9.73
C LYS A 584 -27.34 -3.50 -10.08
N ILE A 585 -26.46 -3.66 -9.11
CA ILE A 585 -25.00 -3.70 -9.35
C ILE A 585 -24.66 -4.90 -10.26
N LYS A 586 -25.18 -6.09 -9.96
CA LYS A 586 -24.97 -7.29 -10.79
C LYS A 586 -25.49 -7.11 -12.21
N GLN A 587 -26.67 -6.51 -12.38
CA GLN A 587 -27.22 -6.20 -13.71
C GLN A 587 -26.30 -5.24 -14.49
N PHE A 588 -25.77 -4.20 -13.83
CA PHE A 588 -24.86 -3.25 -14.46
C PHE A 588 -23.57 -3.92 -14.97
N PHE A 589 -22.95 -4.79 -14.17
CA PHE A 589 -21.74 -5.51 -14.57
C PHE A 589 -22.01 -6.61 -15.61
N SER A 590 -23.11 -7.36 -15.48
CA SER A 590 -23.51 -8.38 -16.46
C SER A 590 -23.78 -7.78 -17.84
N ASN A 591 -24.48 -6.63 -17.90
CA ASN A 591 -24.80 -5.96 -19.16
C ASN A 591 -23.57 -5.34 -19.84
N ARG A 592 -22.49 -5.03 -19.10
CA ARG A 592 -21.21 -4.60 -19.70
C ARG A 592 -20.39 -5.76 -20.24
N LEU A 593 -20.43 -6.92 -19.57
CA LEU A 593 -19.75 -8.13 -20.04
C LEU A 593 -20.36 -8.66 -21.34
N THR A 594 -21.69 -8.64 -21.49
CA THR A 594 -22.36 -9.01 -22.73
C THR A 594 -22.13 -8.00 -23.86
N LYS A 595 -22.17 -6.70 -23.57
CA LYS A 595 -21.92 -5.64 -24.57
C LYS A 595 -20.48 -5.63 -25.11
N ASN A 596 -19.51 -6.11 -24.32
CA ASN A 596 -18.13 -6.30 -24.75
C ASN A 596 -17.89 -7.63 -25.49
N ALA A 597 -18.78 -8.62 -25.35
CA ALA A 597 -18.71 -9.88 -26.09
C ALA A 597 -19.30 -9.73 -27.52
N ASP A 598 -20.30 -8.87 -27.69
CA ASP A 598 -20.91 -8.58 -29.00
C ASP A 598 -20.08 -7.63 -29.88
N THR A 599 -18.94 -7.12 -29.38
CA THR A 599 -18.01 -6.24 -30.13
C THR A 599 -16.73 -6.92 -30.60
N SER A 600 -16.57 -8.22 -30.34
CA SER A 600 -15.59 -9.07 -31.04
C SER A 600 -16.19 -9.60 -32.35
N PRO A 601 -15.57 -9.39 -33.52
CA PRO A 601 -16.14 -9.86 -34.79
C PRO A 601 -15.97 -11.38 -34.90
N THR A 602 -17.05 -12.11 -34.65
CA THR A 602 -17.15 -13.52 -35.06
C THR A 602 -17.70 -13.57 -36.49
N SER A 603 -16.81 -13.50 -37.48
CA SER A 603 -17.02 -14.14 -38.79
C SER A 603 -16.20 -15.44 -38.75
N ILE A 604 -16.74 -16.63 -39.00
CA ILE A 604 -17.29 -17.06 -40.29
C ILE A 604 -18.23 -18.24 -40.03
N ALA A 605 -19.48 -18.13 -40.51
CA ALA A 605 -20.36 -19.26 -40.72
C ALA A 605 -19.99 -19.93 -42.05
N PHE A 606 -19.61 -21.20 -42.02
CA PHE A 606 -19.50 -22.04 -43.22
C PHE A 606 -20.91 -22.55 -43.59
N SER A 607 -21.52 -21.99 -44.63
CA SER A 607 -22.62 -22.63 -45.35
C SER A 607 -22.08 -23.23 -46.64
N SER A 608 -22.03 -24.57 -46.72
CA SER A 608 -21.84 -25.28 -47.99
C SER A 608 -23.13 -26.01 -48.31
N GLY A 609 -23.79 -25.60 -49.40
CA GLY A 609 -25.07 -26.12 -49.83
C GLY A 609 -25.46 -25.53 -51.18
N SER A 610 -24.89 -26.07 -52.25
CA SER A 610 -25.42 -25.87 -53.60
C SER A 610 -25.20 -27.14 -54.43
N LYS A 611 -26.30 -27.88 -54.62
CA LYS A 611 -26.43 -28.95 -55.61
C LYS A 611 -26.43 -28.33 -57.01
N MET A 612 -25.63 -28.89 -57.92
CA MET A 612 -25.69 -28.66 -59.36
C MET A 612 -26.88 -29.42 -59.99
N PRO A 613 -27.56 -28.86 -61.01
CA PRO A 613 -28.52 -29.61 -61.83
C PRO A 613 -27.80 -30.25 -63.02
N ILE A 614 -28.18 -31.50 -63.31
CA ILE A 614 -27.77 -32.24 -64.50
C ILE A 614 -28.82 -32.01 -65.59
N THR A 615 -28.39 -31.54 -66.76
CA THR A 615 -29.06 -31.83 -68.04
C THR A 615 -28.00 -32.06 -69.11
N THR A 616 -28.12 -33.24 -69.73
CA THR A 616 -27.51 -33.80 -70.96
C THR A 616 -26.01 -34.03 -70.97
#